data_AF-A0A0W7YED7-F1
#
_entry.id   AF-A0A0W7YED7-F1
#
_cell.length_a   1.000
_cell.length_b   1.000
_cell.length_c   1.000
_cell.angle_alpha   90.00
_cell.angle_beta   90.00
_cell.angle_gamma   90.00
#
_symmetry.space_group_name_H-M   'P 1'
#
loop_
_entity.id
_entity.type
_entity.pdbx_description
1 polymer ?
#
loop_
_entity_poly.entity_id
_entity_poly.type
_entity_poly.pdbx_seq_one_letter_code
_entity_poly.pdbx_strand_id
1 'polypeptide(L)'
;MRRNLFTAISILSLLLIFFLFGYDSTKWYGGFFTFLYQVNMFMPFILGGLGIVSALLGIKGYRMVLVVLHSFLLLLFLGIYFKAFYGFNEP
;
A
#
# COMPACT_ATOMS: atom_id res chain seq x y z
N MET A 1 18.31 18.92 -0.67
CA MET A 1 16.83 19.02 -0.69
C MET A 1 16.12 17.88 -1.42
N ARG A 2 16.43 17.53 -2.69
CA ARG A 2 15.75 16.45 -3.44
C ARG A 2 15.66 15.08 -2.72
N ARG A 3 16.71 14.67 -2.00
CA ARG A 3 16.75 13.38 -1.27
C ARG A 3 15.79 13.29 -0.07
N ASN A 4 15.33 14.42 0.48
CA ASN A 4 14.32 14.42 1.55
C ASN A 4 12.91 14.29 0.97
N LEU A 5 12.67 14.81 -0.24
CA LEU A 5 11.39 14.69 -0.93
C LEU A 5 11.06 13.23 -1.26
N PHE A 6 12.01 12.46 -1.79
CA PHE A 6 11.77 11.03 -2.08
C PHE A 6 11.42 10.21 -0.83
N THR A 7 12.00 10.56 0.31
CA THR A 7 11.69 9.88 1.58
C THR A 7 10.36 10.33 2.14
N ALA A 8 10.03 11.62 2.03
CA ALA A 8 8.70 12.12 2.37
C ALA A 8 7.62 11.42 1.53
N ILE A 9 7.83 11.28 0.21
CA ILE A 9 6.91 10.58 -0.71
C ILE A 9 6.76 9.10 -0.32
N SER A 10 7.85 8.42 0.03
CA SER A 10 7.82 7.02 0.48
C SER A 10 7.05 6.87 1.80
N ILE A 11 7.29 7.74 2.79
CA ILE A 11 6.56 7.73 4.07
C ILE A 11 5.07 8.05 3.86
N LEU A 12 4.77 9.03 3.01
CA LEU A 12 3.40 9.46 2.71
C LEU A 12 2.63 8.36 1.96
N SER A 13 3.30 7.62 1.07
CA SER A 13 2.73 6.43 0.41
C SER A 13 2.42 5.33 1.43
N LEU A 14 3.34 5.08 2.38
CA LEU A 14 3.14 4.13 3.47
C LEU A 14 1.95 4.51 4.35
N LEU A 15 1.85 5.78 4.73
CA LEU A 15 0.73 6.31 5.51
C LEU A 15 -0.60 6.21 4.74
N LEU A 16 -0.60 6.52 3.45
CA LEU A 16 -1.79 6.38 2.61
C LEU A 16 -2.27 4.93 2.57
N ILE A 17 -1.38 3.96 2.37
CA ILE A 17 -1.72 2.54 2.41
C ILE A 17 -2.30 2.16 3.79
N PHE A 18 -1.71 2.67 4.88
CA PHE A 18 -2.17 2.39 6.23
C PHE A 18 -3.53 3.03 6.53
N PHE A 19 -3.79 4.27 6.11
CA PHE A 19 -5.09 4.91 6.27
C PHE A 19 -6.16 4.24 5.40
N LEU A 20 -5.78 3.73 4.22
CA LEU A 20 -6.72 3.04 3.33
C LEU A 20 -7.21 1.70 3.91
N PHE A 21 -6.46 1.04 4.80
CA PHE A 21 -6.77 -0.32 5.26
C PHE A 21 -6.79 -0.52 6.79
N GLY A 22 -6.06 0.29 7.54
CA GLY A 22 -6.02 0.25 9.01
C GLY A 22 -7.08 1.12 9.68
N TYR A 23 -7.70 2.05 8.93
CA TYR A 23 -8.86 2.79 9.42
C TYR A 23 -10.11 1.94 9.24
N ASP A 24 -10.70 1.50 10.36
CA ASP A 24 -11.89 0.66 10.38
C ASP A 24 -13.09 1.40 9.77
N SER A 25 -13.41 1.03 8.54
CA SER A 25 -14.48 1.60 7.72
C SER A 25 -15.88 1.15 8.14
N THR A 26 -15.98 0.17 9.04
CA THR A 26 -17.29 -0.36 9.48
C THR A 26 -18.12 0.69 10.22
N LYS A 27 -17.51 1.75 10.73
CA LYS A 27 -18.20 2.88 11.38
C LYS A 27 -18.74 3.95 10.42
N TRP A 28 -18.39 3.96 9.13
CA TRP A 28 -18.75 5.07 8.23
C TRP A 28 -19.25 4.66 6.83
N TYR A 29 -19.95 3.53 6.74
CA TYR A 29 -20.71 3.05 5.57
C TYR A 29 -19.87 2.59 4.36
N GLY A 30 -20.22 1.41 3.86
CA GLY A 30 -19.60 0.70 2.73
C GLY A 30 -19.79 1.32 1.36
N GLY A 31 -19.71 2.65 1.23
CA GLY A 31 -19.76 3.39 -0.02
C GLY A 31 -18.36 3.78 -0.53
N PHE A 32 -17.52 4.37 0.33
CA PHE A 32 -16.18 4.83 -0.06
C PHE A 32 -15.18 3.68 -0.25
N PHE A 33 -15.29 2.64 0.56
CA PHE A 33 -14.49 1.43 0.41
C PHE A 33 -14.93 0.58 -0.78
N THR A 34 -16.24 0.51 -1.04
CA THR A 34 -16.76 -0.11 -2.28
C THR A 34 -16.37 0.69 -3.51
N PHE A 35 -16.35 2.03 -3.41
CA PHE A 35 -15.84 2.91 -4.46
C PHE A 35 -14.34 2.71 -4.68
N LEU A 36 -13.50 2.63 -3.65
CA LEU A 36 -12.07 2.34 -3.78
C LEU A 36 -11.78 0.90 -4.25
N TYR A 37 -12.58 -0.06 -3.82
CA TYR A 37 -12.53 -1.45 -4.27
C TYR A 37 -12.88 -1.54 -5.77
N GLN A 38 -13.91 -0.80 -6.21
CA GLN A 38 -14.26 -0.65 -7.63
C GLN A 38 -13.23 0.17 -8.42
N VAL A 39 -12.61 1.19 -7.80
CA VAL A 39 -11.73 2.15 -8.48
C VAL A 39 -10.29 1.64 -8.60
N ASN A 40 -9.75 0.85 -7.66
CA ASN A 40 -8.54 0.06 -7.92
C ASN A 40 -8.13 -0.83 -6.74
N MET A 41 -8.49 -2.12 -6.78
CA MET A 41 -7.87 -3.16 -5.93
C MET A 41 -6.33 -3.24 -6.11
N PHE A 42 -5.80 -2.65 -7.19
CA PHE A 42 -4.37 -2.55 -7.49
C PHE A 42 -3.68 -1.32 -6.88
N MET A 43 -4.41 -0.35 -6.31
CA MET A 43 -3.86 0.87 -5.71
C MET A 43 -2.74 0.63 -4.69
N PRO A 44 -2.84 -0.33 -3.73
CA PRO A 44 -1.75 -0.63 -2.81
C PRO A 44 -0.51 -1.18 -3.51
N PHE A 45 -0.65 -1.85 -4.66
CA PHE A 45 0.49 -2.31 -5.45
C PHE A 45 1.21 -1.16 -6.16
N ILE A 46 0.45 -0.22 -6.71
CA ILE A 46 0.99 0.98 -7.37
C ILE A 46 1.72 1.88 -6.36
N LEU A 47 1.06 2.19 -5.24
CA LEU A 47 1.65 2.98 -4.15
C LEU A 47 2.81 2.26 -3.48
N GLY A 48 2.71 0.95 -3.31
CA GLY A 48 3.77 0.08 -2.80
C GLY A 48 5.02 0.13 -3.67
N GLY A 49 4.85 -0.04 -4.99
CA GLY A 49 5.94 0.04 -5.97
C GLY A 49 6.57 1.43 -6.04
N LEU A 50 5.77 2.49 -6.09
CA LEU A 50 6.25 3.88 -6.06
C LEU A 50 7.04 4.19 -4.78
N GLY A 51 6.58 3.67 -3.64
CA GLY A 51 7.25 3.81 -2.36
C GLY A 51 8.60 3.11 -2.28
N ILE A 52 8.72 1.93 -2.89
CA ILE A 52 9.99 1.18 -3.03
C ILE A 52 10.95 1.92 -3.95
N VAL A 53 10.52 2.31 -5.15
CA VAL A 53 11.37 3.05 -6.11
C VAL A 53 11.88 4.35 -5.49
N SER A 54 11.00 5.08 -4.79
CA SER A 54 11.39 6.31 -4.08
C SER A 54 12.37 6.05 -2.92
N ALA A 55 12.19 4.96 -2.17
CA ALA A 55 13.12 4.57 -1.11
C ALA A 55 14.50 4.16 -1.67
N LEU A 56 14.52 3.44 -2.79
CA LEU A 56 15.75 3.02 -3.49
C LEU A 56 16.51 4.21 -4.08
N LEU A 57 15.84 5.19 -4.68
CA LEU A 57 16.48 6.42 -5.19
C LEU A 57 17.03 7.34 -4.07
N GLY A 58 16.64 7.08 -2.82
CA GLY A 58 16.99 7.86 -1.63
C GLY A 58 18.25 7.43 -0.88
N ILE A 59 19.07 6.50 -1.39
CA ILE A 59 20.15 5.75 -0.70
C ILE A 59 20.84 6.48 0.49
N LYS A 60 20.47 6.07 1.71
CA LYS A 60 21.19 6.12 3.00
C LYS A 60 20.66 4.97 3.87
N GLY A 61 21.52 4.23 4.57
CA GLY A 61 21.25 2.90 5.17
C GLY A 61 19.97 2.75 6.00
N TYR A 62 19.55 3.79 6.72
CA TYR A 62 18.31 3.80 7.52
C TYR A 62 17.01 3.65 6.70
N ARG A 63 17.08 3.80 5.36
CA ARG A 63 15.92 3.75 4.46
C ARG A 63 15.62 2.35 3.92
N MET A 64 16.47 1.36 4.19
CA MET A 64 16.17 -0.06 3.93
C MET A 64 14.90 -0.51 4.66
N VAL A 65 14.65 0.04 5.85
CA VAL A 65 13.43 -0.23 6.63
C VAL A 65 12.18 0.16 5.84
N LEU A 66 12.20 1.28 5.11
CA LEU A 66 11.07 1.70 4.26
C LEU A 66 10.82 0.70 3.12
N VAL A 67 11.88 0.16 2.52
CA VAL A 67 11.76 -0.85 1.45
C VAL A 67 11.16 -2.15 2.02
N VAL A 68 11.65 -2.61 3.17
CA VAL A 68 11.14 -3.81 3.85
C VAL A 68 9.67 -3.63 4.22
N LEU A 69 9.28 -2.47 4.75
CA LEU A 69 7.89 -2.17 5.10
C LEU A 69 6.97 -2.16 3.88
N HIS A 70 7.35 -1.51 2.78
CA HIS A 70 6.55 -1.54 1.56
C HIS A 70 6.45 -2.97 0.98
N SER A 71 7.54 -3.74 1.00
CA SER A 71 7.55 -5.12 0.52
C SER A 71 6.67 -6.03 1.37
N PHE A 72 6.69 -5.85 2.70
CA PHE A 72 5.82 -6.58 3.61
C PHE A 72 4.34 -6.27 3.34
N LEU A 73 3.99 -4.99 3.17
CA LEU A 73 2.63 -4.60 2.82
C LEU A 73 2.18 -5.18 1.47
N LEU A 74 3.04 -5.14 0.45
CA LEU A 74 2.74 -5.75 -0.85
C LEU A 74 2.45 -7.25 -0.75
N LEU A 75 3.21 -8.00 0.05
CA LEU A 75 2.95 -9.42 0.29
C LEU A 75 1.62 -9.65 1.00
N LEU A 76 1.29 -8.80 1.97
CA LEU A 76 0.00 -8.83 2.66
C LEU A 76 -1.16 -8.62 1.68
N PHE A 77 -1.08 -7.59 0.84
CA PHE A 77 -2.09 -7.31 -0.19
C PHE A 77 -2.15 -8.38 -1.27
N LEU A 78 -1.03 -9.01 -1.60
CA LEU A 78 -0.99 -10.15 -2.52
C LEU A 78 -1.77 -11.34 -1.94
N GLY A 79 -1.62 -11.62 -0.65
CA GLY A 79 -2.41 -12.66 0.03
C GLY A 79 -3.91 -12.34 0.03
N ILE A 80 -4.29 -11.09 0.29
CA ILE A 80 -5.69 -10.64 0.21
C ILE A 80 -6.22 -10.76 -1.22
N TYR A 81 -5.41 -10.38 -2.22
CA TYR A 81 -5.75 -10.51 -3.64
C TYR A 81 -6.01 -11.97 -4.02
N PHE A 82 -5.11 -12.88 -3.66
CA PHE A 82 -5.32 -14.31 -3.93
C PHE A 82 -6.58 -14.83 -3.26
N LYS A 83 -6.84 -14.45 -2.00
CA LYS A 83 -8.06 -14.86 -1.30
C LYS A 83 -9.33 -14.30 -1.97
N ALA A 84 -9.31 -13.05 -2.42
CA ALA A 84 -10.47 -12.40 -3.04
C ALA A 84 -10.78 -12.92 -4.44
N PHE A 85 -9.77 -13.27 -5.26
CA PHE A 85 -9.98 -13.76 -6.63
C PHE A 85 -10.07 -15.28 -6.74
N TYR A 86 -9.36 -16.03 -5.89
CA TYR A 86 -9.27 -17.49 -5.99
C TYR A 86 -9.90 -18.21 -4.80
N GLY A 87 -10.09 -17.53 -3.66
CA GLY A 87 -10.71 -18.11 -2.47
C GLY A 87 -12.24 -18.10 -2.45
N PHE A 88 -12.89 -17.47 -3.44
CA PHE A 88 -14.36 -17.43 -3.60
C PHE A 88 -14.86 -18.30 -4.77
N ASN A 89 -14.03 -19.20 -5.31
CA ASN A 89 -14.43 -20.14 -6.36
C ASN A 89 -14.97 -21.48 -5.80
N GLU A 90 -15.69 -21.44 -4.68
CA GLU A 90 -16.59 -22.54 -4.28
C GLU A 90 -18.04 -21.99 -4.33
N PRO A 91 -18.99 -22.78 -4.88
CA PRO A 91 -20.28 -22.31 -5.41
C PRO A 91 -21.22 -21.64 -4.40
#